data_AF-A0A918I8W8-F1
#
_entry.id   AF-A0A918I8W8-F1
#
_cell.length_a   1.000
_cell.length_b   1.000
_cell.length_c   1.000
_cell.angle_alpha   90.00
_cell.angle_beta   90.00
_cell.angle_gamma   90.00
#
_symmetry.space_group_name_H-M   'P 1'
#
loop_
_entity.id
_entity.type
_entity.pdbx_description
1 polymer ?
#
loop_
_entity_poly.entity_id
_entity_poly.type
_entity_poly.pdbx_seq_one_letter_code
_entity_poly.pdbx_strand_id
1 'polypeptide(L)'
;MHVCFVCKGNICRSPMAALVFREHLRRAGLFDRVRVTSAGTIDYYAGEPADPRTAALLKEHGCPADHTAAVLDDGHLSADLILAMDANQASILRDRLDDHSRVRMLRSFDPAAGPDLDVPDPFYGEEADFREVLRIIEDALPGLLEWVRTAVEQETSTTSTPSATHGTPARRRLEERRRRADEQGEADPAEAARLFGELVLAYEGEYGAEHLETLTTRDIHAHWIGEAGDPLKALSLFRTYVPQWERIAGPEHTGTLHSRQNLSFWTGEAGDPATAAELCEALLPVRERVLGPEHPDTLTTRHRHAYWLAESGDTAAALALLQQVLAVKERCLGAGHPDTLTTRHEIARRVGEAGDPARAVALFTELLPAREQALGSGHCSFLTSRHELARWTGEAGDGASAVEMLRQLLPLRRSVQGAHHPRTLTTWHELARWSAHCGDTESAVGMLHELLPLRETTLGAGHPHTAETRELLARLA
;
A
#
# COMPACT_ATOMS: atom_id res chain seq x y z
N MET A 1 -12.30 -9.19 -30.86
CA MET A 1 -12.17 -8.02 -29.96
C MET A 1 -11.97 -8.40 -28.49
N HIS A 2 -11.12 -7.66 -27.77
CA HIS A 2 -10.85 -7.75 -26.34
C HIS A 2 -11.00 -6.38 -25.67
N VAL A 3 -11.81 -6.31 -24.61
CA VAL A 3 -12.01 -5.12 -23.78
C VAL A 3 -11.50 -5.38 -22.36
N CYS A 4 -10.67 -4.49 -21.81
CA CYS A 4 -10.14 -4.61 -20.45
C CYS A 4 -10.53 -3.41 -19.58
N PHE A 5 -11.10 -3.67 -18.41
CA PHE A 5 -11.45 -2.65 -17.42
C PHE A 5 -10.33 -2.54 -16.37
N VAL A 6 -9.86 -1.32 -16.08
CA VAL A 6 -8.69 -1.11 -15.21
C VAL A 6 -9.00 -0.10 -14.12
N CYS A 7 -8.81 -0.52 -12.87
CA CYS A 7 -8.82 0.35 -11.70
C CYS A 7 -7.53 0.14 -10.89
N LYS A 8 -7.41 0.76 -9.71
CA LYS A 8 -6.24 0.59 -8.85
C LYS A 8 -6.09 -0.87 -8.36
N GLY A 9 -7.06 -1.38 -7.59
CA GLY A 9 -6.93 -2.65 -6.87
C GLY A 9 -7.70 -3.86 -7.43
N ASN A 10 -8.48 -3.70 -8.51
CA ASN A 10 -9.27 -4.77 -9.16
C ASN A 10 -10.24 -5.58 -8.29
N ILE A 11 -10.75 -5.03 -7.19
CA ILE A 11 -11.75 -5.70 -6.36
C ILE A 11 -13.12 -5.00 -6.35
N CYS A 12 -13.21 -3.73 -6.78
CA CYS A 12 -14.45 -2.95 -6.77
C CYS A 12 -14.91 -2.54 -8.17
N ARG A 13 -14.45 -1.38 -8.66
CA ARG A 13 -14.93 -0.73 -9.90
C ARG A 13 -14.72 -1.57 -11.15
N SER A 14 -13.49 -2.01 -11.41
CA SER A 14 -13.17 -2.72 -12.65
C SER A 14 -13.79 -4.11 -12.76
N PRO A 15 -13.86 -4.97 -11.72
CA PRO A 15 -14.61 -6.21 -11.82
C PRO A 15 -16.12 -5.99 -11.92
N MET A 16 -16.67 -5.01 -11.19
CA MET A 16 -18.08 -4.63 -11.30
C MET A 16 -18.44 -4.27 -12.75
N ALA A 17 -17.69 -3.36 -13.35
CA ALA A 17 -17.90 -2.94 -14.74
C ALA A 17 -17.73 -4.08 -15.74
N ALA A 18 -16.69 -4.90 -15.58
CA ALA A 18 -16.43 -6.03 -16.46
C ALA A 18 -17.56 -7.07 -16.42
N LEU A 19 -18.03 -7.43 -15.23
CA LEU A 19 -19.05 -8.47 -15.05
C LEU A 19 -20.44 -7.99 -15.52
N VAL A 20 -20.82 -6.75 -15.23
CA VAL A 20 -22.07 -6.17 -15.73
C VAL A 20 -22.01 -6.04 -17.26
N PHE A 21 -20.89 -5.57 -17.81
CA PHE A 21 -20.74 -5.44 -19.26
C PHE A 21 -20.78 -6.79 -19.99
N ARG A 22 -20.21 -7.85 -19.40
CA ARG A 22 -20.34 -9.22 -19.93
C ARG A 22 -21.79 -9.66 -20.03
N GLU A 23 -22.62 -9.32 -19.05
CA GLU A 23 -24.05 -9.62 -19.08
C GLU A 23 -24.77 -8.80 -20.17
N HIS A 24 -24.40 -7.54 -20.38
CA HIS A 24 -24.91 -6.73 -21.49
C HIS A 24 -24.54 -7.34 -22.86
N LEU A 25 -23.29 -7.78 -23.04
CA LEU A 25 -22.83 -8.47 -24.24
C LEU A 25 -23.59 -9.78 -24.48
N ARG A 26 -23.87 -10.55 -23.42
CA ARG A 26 -24.68 -11.77 -23.49
C ARG A 26 -26.10 -11.49 -23.97
N ARG A 27 -26.76 -10.49 -23.39
CA ARG A 27 -28.11 -10.05 -23.81
C ARG A 27 -28.13 -9.53 -25.25
N ALA A 28 -27.03 -8.95 -25.71
CA ALA A 28 -26.86 -8.44 -27.07
C ALA A 28 -26.35 -9.49 -28.09
N GLY A 29 -26.08 -10.73 -27.67
CA GLY A 29 -25.58 -11.79 -28.56
C GLY A 29 -24.12 -11.63 -29.02
N LEU A 30 -23.31 -10.86 -28.28
CA LEU A 30 -21.90 -10.56 -28.62
C LEU A 30 -20.89 -11.27 -27.70
N PHE A 31 -21.36 -12.05 -26.74
CA PHE A 31 -20.53 -12.66 -25.69
C PHE A 31 -19.36 -13.49 -26.25
N ASP A 32 -19.59 -14.28 -27.32
CA ASP A 32 -18.55 -15.13 -27.93
C ASP A 32 -17.58 -14.35 -28.83
N ARG A 33 -17.88 -13.08 -29.13
CA ARG A 33 -17.09 -12.23 -30.04
C ARG A 33 -16.19 -11.24 -29.31
N VAL A 34 -16.49 -10.99 -28.03
CA VAL A 34 -15.84 -9.98 -27.21
C VAL A 34 -15.33 -10.61 -25.93
N ARG A 35 -14.00 -10.74 -25.82
CA ARG A 35 -13.36 -11.13 -24.56
C ARG A 35 -13.37 -9.93 -23.62
N VAL A 36 -13.81 -10.12 -22.38
CA VAL A 36 -13.81 -9.08 -21.35
C VAL A 36 -12.96 -9.51 -20.16
N THR A 37 -12.03 -8.66 -19.76
CA THR A 37 -11.17 -8.86 -18.58
C THR A 37 -11.19 -7.62 -17.70
N SER A 38 -10.69 -7.75 -16.48
CA SER A 38 -10.44 -6.62 -15.59
C SER A 38 -9.12 -6.79 -14.87
N ALA A 39 -8.43 -5.69 -14.58
CA ALA A 39 -7.15 -5.71 -13.88
C ALA A 39 -6.94 -4.49 -12.97
N GLY A 40 -5.91 -4.60 -12.13
CA GLY A 40 -5.47 -3.63 -11.14
C GLY A 40 -4.09 -3.09 -11.50
N THR A 41 -3.84 -1.79 -11.34
CA THR A 41 -2.50 -1.22 -11.54
C THR A 41 -1.52 -1.52 -10.41
N ILE A 42 -2.02 -1.98 -9.27
CA ILE A 42 -1.24 -2.50 -8.13
C ILE A 42 -1.63 -3.95 -7.82
N ASP A 43 -0.77 -4.66 -7.11
CA ASP A 43 -0.86 -6.08 -6.78
C ASP A 43 -1.46 -6.40 -5.41
N TYR A 44 -1.76 -5.37 -4.61
CA TYR A 44 -2.21 -5.50 -3.22
C TYR A 44 -3.39 -6.49 -3.01
N TYR A 45 -4.26 -6.69 -4.00
CA TYR A 45 -5.38 -7.63 -3.92
C TYR A 45 -5.28 -8.79 -4.91
N ALA A 46 -4.13 -9.04 -5.52
CA ALA A 46 -3.97 -10.09 -6.52
C ALA A 46 -4.39 -11.47 -5.95
N GLY A 47 -5.25 -12.19 -6.68
CA GLY A 47 -5.77 -13.49 -6.25
C GLY A 47 -6.99 -13.42 -5.32
N GLU A 48 -7.32 -12.25 -4.78
CA GLU A 48 -8.50 -12.06 -3.93
C GLU A 48 -9.81 -12.04 -4.75
N PRO A 49 -10.96 -12.42 -4.17
CA PRO A 49 -12.25 -12.25 -4.82
C PRO A 49 -12.62 -10.75 -4.95
N ALA A 50 -13.68 -10.45 -5.69
CA ALA A 50 -14.27 -9.11 -5.65
C ALA A 50 -14.66 -8.74 -4.21
N ASP A 51 -14.62 -7.44 -3.89
CA ASP A 51 -15.05 -6.92 -2.60
C ASP A 51 -16.46 -7.48 -2.28
N PRO A 52 -16.72 -7.97 -1.05
CA PRO A 52 -17.98 -8.60 -0.70
C PRO A 52 -19.22 -7.74 -1.03
N ARG A 53 -19.11 -6.40 -0.95
CA ARG A 53 -20.18 -5.45 -1.30
C ARG A 53 -20.40 -5.40 -2.80
N THR A 54 -19.33 -5.43 -3.59
CA THR A 54 -19.41 -5.56 -5.06
C THR A 54 -20.05 -6.90 -5.45
N ALA A 55 -19.60 -8.00 -4.85
CA ALA A 55 -20.16 -9.32 -5.10
C ALA A 55 -21.65 -9.42 -4.72
N ALA A 56 -22.05 -8.79 -3.60
CA ALA A 56 -23.45 -8.73 -3.18
C ALA A 56 -24.32 -7.95 -4.18
N LEU A 57 -23.87 -6.78 -4.63
CA LEU A 57 -24.59 -5.97 -5.62
C LEU A 57 -24.72 -6.67 -6.97
N LEU A 58 -23.66 -7.32 -7.45
CA LEU A 58 -23.70 -8.08 -8.70
C LEU A 58 -24.76 -9.20 -8.62
N LYS A 59 -24.82 -9.92 -7.49
CA LYS A 59 -25.85 -10.95 -7.26
C LYS A 59 -27.26 -10.35 -7.24
N GLU A 60 -27.45 -9.21 -6.57
CA GLU A 60 -28.74 -8.48 -6.54
C GLU A 60 -29.22 -8.11 -7.95
N HIS A 61 -28.29 -7.76 -8.84
CA HIS A 61 -28.56 -7.36 -10.23
C HIS A 61 -28.54 -8.54 -11.23
N GLY A 62 -28.48 -9.78 -10.72
CA GLY A 62 -28.51 -10.99 -11.54
C GLY A 62 -27.26 -11.23 -12.40
N CYS A 63 -26.13 -10.60 -12.04
CA CYS A 63 -24.84 -10.78 -12.68
C CYS A 63 -24.00 -11.85 -11.94
N PRO A 64 -23.12 -12.59 -12.64
CA PRO A 64 -22.11 -13.42 -11.98
C PRO A 64 -21.23 -12.57 -11.07
N ALA A 65 -20.85 -13.12 -9.91
CA ALA A 65 -19.98 -12.47 -8.94
C ALA A 65 -18.63 -13.16 -8.75
N ASP A 66 -18.39 -14.26 -9.48
CA ASP A 66 -17.11 -14.96 -9.45
C ASP A 66 -16.06 -14.07 -10.13
N HIS A 67 -15.06 -13.70 -9.34
CA HIS A 67 -13.97 -12.84 -9.74
C HIS A 67 -12.71 -13.27 -9.03
N THR A 68 -11.58 -13.06 -9.68
CA THR A 68 -10.25 -13.18 -9.08
C THR A 68 -9.47 -11.97 -9.54
N ALA A 69 -9.08 -11.14 -8.58
CA ALA A 69 -8.37 -9.91 -8.85
C ALA A 69 -7.03 -10.22 -9.53
N ALA A 70 -6.81 -9.55 -10.65
CA ALA A 70 -5.64 -9.71 -11.48
C ALA A 70 -4.84 -8.41 -11.50
N VAL A 71 -3.52 -8.54 -11.47
CA VAL A 71 -2.62 -7.41 -11.71
C VAL A 71 -2.54 -7.18 -13.21
N LEU A 72 -2.49 -5.91 -13.60
CA LEU A 72 -2.35 -5.50 -14.98
C LEU A 72 -1.07 -6.10 -15.56
N ASP A 73 -1.24 -6.90 -16.61
CA ASP A 73 -0.18 -7.61 -17.32
C ASP A 73 -0.29 -7.39 -18.84
N ASP A 74 0.66 -7.92 -19.59
CA ASP A 74 0.66 -7.87 -21.06
C ASP A 74 -0.61 -8.46 -21.71
N GLY A 75 -1.23 -9.45 -21.07
CA GLY A 75 -2.50 -10.00 -21.53
C GLY A 75 -3.59 -8.93 -21.51
N HIS A 76 -3.69 -8.19 -20.41
CA HIS A 76 -4.61 -7.07 -20.27
C HIS A 76 -4.24 -5.88 -21.17
N LEU A 77 -2.96 -5.53 -21.26
CA LEU A 77 -2.45 -4.44 -22.09
C LEU A 77 -2.58 -4.72 -23.59
N SER A 78 -2.75 -5.98 -23.99
CA SER A 78 -3.03 -6.36 -25.38
C SER A 78 -4.48 -6.11 -25.83
N ALA A 79 -5.37 -5.68 -24.93
CA ALA A 79 -6.79 -5.46 -25.25
C ALA A 79 -6.99 -4.39 -26.34
N ASP A 80 -7.90 -4.63 -27.28
CA ASP A 80 -8.25 -3.69 -28.35
C ASP A 80 -8.80 -2.36 -27.78
N LEU A 81 -9.48 -2.42 -26.64
CA LEU A 81 -9.91 -1.27 -25.85
C LEU A 81 -9.59 -1.47 -24.36
N ILE A 82 -8.94 -0.48 -23.76
CA ILE A 82 -8.66 -0.44 -22.32
C ILE A 82 -9.42 0.73 -21.70
N LEU A 83 -10.23 0.40 -20.69
CA LEU A 83 -11.13 1.29 -20.00
C LEU A 83 -10.59 1.64 -18.62
N ALA A 84 -10.08 2.87 -18.49
CA ALA A 84 -9.66 3.43 -17.23
C ALA A 84 -10.87 3.88 -16.40
N MET A 85 -10.86 3.55 -15.10
CA MET A 85 -11.91 3.99 -14.17
C MET A 85 -11.73 5.44 -13.71
N ASP A 86 -10.52 6.00 -13.77
CA ASP A 86 -10.24 7.40 -13.41
C ASP A 86 -9.07 7.95 -14.24
N ALA A 87 -8.90 9.27 -14.20
CA ALA A 87 -7.87 10.00 -14.94
C ALA A 87 -6.44 9.54 -14.56
N ASN A 88 -6.23 9.15 -13.30
CA ASN A 88 -4.94 8.62 -12.85
C ASN A 88 -4.64 7.26 -13.50
N GLN A 89 -5.60 6.35 -13.55
CA GLN A 89 -5.46 5.09 -14.27
C GLN A 89 -5.27 5.32 -15.76
N ALA A 90 -5.97 6.30 -16.35
CA ALA A 90 -5.80 6.65 -17.75
C ALA A 90 -4.38 7.15 -18.05
N SER A 91 -3.79 7.94 -17.15
CA SER A 91 -2.38 8.36 -17.25
C SER A 91 -1.44 7.17 -17.17
N ILE A 92 -1.55 6.35 -16.11
CA ILE A 92 -0.70 5.16 -15.90
C ILE A 92 -0.75 4.22 -17.10
N LEU A 93 -1.92 4.03 -17.70
CA LEU A 93 -2.09 3.18 -18.87
C LEU A 93 -1.47 3.76 -20.14
N ARG A 94 -1.59 5.07 -20.35
CA ARG A 94 -0.95 5.74 -21.50
C ARG A 94 0.57 5.71 -21.39
N ASP A 95 1.10 5.85 -20.17
CA ASP A 95 2.55 5.74 -19.95
C ASP A 95 3.09 4.33 -20.27
N ARG A 96 2.22 3.30 -20.28
CA ARG A 96 2.58 1.89 -20.53
C ARG A 96 2.31 1.42 -21.97
N LEU A 97 1.70 2.25 -22.83
CA LEU A 97 1.23 1.86 -24.16
C LEU A 97 1.66 2.89 -25.21
N ASP A 98 2.19 2.43 -26.34
CA ASP A 98 2.56 3.34 -27.45
C ASP A 98 1.34 3.94 -28.16
N ASP A 99 0.24 3.18 -28.23
CA ASP A 99 -1.02 3.61 -28.84
C ASP A 99 -2.01 4.07 -27.77
N HIS A 100 -1.97 5.37 -27.47
CA HIS A 100 -2.85 6.01 -26.50
C HIS A 100 -4.33 5.99 -26.90
N SER A 101 -4.64 5.78 -28.19
CA SER A 101 -6.02 5.79 -28.69
C SER A 101 -6.85 4.62 -28.15
N ARG A 102 -6.18 3.55 -27.73
CA ARG A 102 -6.77 2.37 -27.09
C ARG A 102 -7.18 2.59 -25.64
N VAL A 103 -6.71 3.67 -25.00
CA VAL A 103 -7.04 4.01 -23.60
C VAL A 103 -8.13 5.07 -23.54
N ARG A 104 -9.30 4.68 -23.05
CA ARG A 104 -10.44 5.59 -22.83
C ARG A 104 -10.92 5.53 -21.39
N MET A 105 -11.45 6.62 -20.86
CA MET A 105 -12.15 6.58 -19.57
C MET A 105 -13.55 6.00 -19.78
N LEU A 106 -14.02 5.15 -18.86
CA LEU A 106 -15.31 4.48 -18.97
C LEU A 106 -16.46 5.48 -19.18
N ARG A 107 -16.50 6.57 -18.39
CA ARG A 107 -17.57 7.56 -18.49
C ARG A 107 -17.55 8.39 -19.76
N SER A 108 -16.50 8.29 -20.59
CA SER A 108 -16.52 8.91 -21.93
C SER A 108 -17.55 8.28 -22.89
N PHE A 109 -18.17 7.17 -22.50
CA PHE A 109 -19.26 6.51 -23.23
C PHE A 109 -20.65 6.88 -22.70
N ASP A 110 -20.74 7.61 -21.59
CA ASP A 110 -21.99 8.16 -21.07
C ASP A 110 -22.26 9.52 -21.74
N PRO A 111 -23.33 9.66 -22.55
CA PRO A 111 -23.65 10.92 -23.23
C PRO A 111 -24.13 12.02 -22.27
N ALA A 112 -24.52 11.68 -21.05
CA ALA A 112 -24.92 12.62 -20.01
C ALA A 112 -23.75 13.00 -19.07
N ALA A 113 -22.55 12.43 -19.27
CA ALA A 113 -21.41 12.73 -18.43
C ALA A 113 -20.95 14.19 -18.58
N GLY A 114 -20.69 14.82 -17.43
CA GLY A 114 -20.06 16.14 -17.35
C GLY A 114 -18.55 16.09 -17.69
N PRO A 115 -17.82 17.19 -17.46
CA PRO A 115 -16.38 17.26 -17.75
C PRO A 115 -15.54 16.33 -16.85
N ASP A 116 -16.06 15.97 -15.68
CA ASP A 116 -15.45 14.96 -14.81
C ASP A 116 -15.93 13.56 -15.21
N LEU A 117 -14.96 12.75 -15.66
CA LEU A 117 -15.16 11.42 -16.20
C LEU A 117 -14.67 10.32 -15.25
N ASP A 118 -14.29 10.67 -14.02
CA ASP A 118 -13.86 9.69 -13.04
C ASP A 118 -15.06 8.88 -12.52
N VAL A 119 -14.81 7.59 -12.33
CA VAL A 119 -15.68 6.68 -11.57
C VAL A 119 -15.13 6.67 -10.14
N PRO A 120 -15.87 7.23 -9.15
CA PRO A 120 -15.41 7.32 -7.76
C PRO A 120 -15.00 5.96 -7.21
N ASP A 121 -13.91 5.90 -6.43
CA ASP A 121 -13.49 4.64 -5.81
C ASP A 121 -14.34 4.31 -4.59
N PRO A 122 -15.23 3.30 -4.64
CA PRO A 122 -16.12 3.02 -3.53
C PRO A 122 -15.44 2.19 -2.45
N PHE A 123 -14.21 1.70 -2.67
CA PHE A 123 -13.54 0.77 -1.75
C PHE A 123 -13.53 1.28 -0.29
N TYR A 124 -13.35 2.59 -0.14
CA TYR A 124 -13.29 3.30 1.14
C TYR A 124 -14.66 3.84 1.63
N GLY A 125 -15.72 3.65 0.86
CA GLY A 125 -17.07 4.13 1.15
C GLY A 125 -17.99 3.06 1.74
N GLU A 126 -19.26 3.43 1.89
CA GLU A 126 -20.37 2.60 2.38
C GLU A 126 -21.10 1.91 1.22
N GLU A 127 -22.06 1.05 1.54
CA GLU A 127 -22.85 0.31 0.53
C GLU A 127 -23.57 1.23 -0.47
N ALA A 128 -23.91 2.46 -0.06
CA ALA A 128 -24.49 3.48 -0.94
C ALA A 128 -23.51 3.93 -2.04
N ASP A 129 -22.22 4.06 -1.74
CA ASP A 129 -21.20 4.47 -2.70
C ASP A 129 -20.99 3.40 -3.78
N PHE A 130 -21.03 2.11 -3.39
CA PHE A 130 -20.97 1.03 -4.36
C PHE A 130 -22.20 1.01 -5.28
N ARG A 131 -23.40 1.33 -4.76
CA ARG A 131 -24.61 1.48 -5.59
C ARG A 131 -24.51 2.66 -6.54
N GLU A 132 -23.98 3.78 -6.08
CA GLU A 132 -23.75 4.94 -6.93
C GLU A 132 -22.74 4.63 -8.04
N VAL A 133 -21.64 3.95 -7.72
CA VAL A 133 -20.65 3.50 -8.70
C VAL A 133 -21.26 2.54 -9.71
N LEU A 134 -22.10 1.60 -9.27
CA LEU A 134 -22.80 0.69 -10.18
C LEU A 134 -23.70 1.48 -11.15
N ARG A 135 -24.47 2.46 -10.64
CA ARG A 135 -25.30 3.33 -11.49
C ARG A 135 -24.47 4.10 -12.51
N ILE A 136 -23.35 4.69 -12.08
CA ILE A 136 -22.42 5.42 -12.98
C ILE A 136 -21.87 4.50 -14.07
N ILE A 137 -21.50 3.27 -13.71
CA ILE A 137 -21.05 2.25 -14.66
C ILE A 137 -22.18 1.95 -15.65
N GLU A 138 -23.38 1.64 -15.17
CA GLU A 138 -24.55 1.29 -15.98
C GLU A 138 -24.94 2.41 -16.95
N ASP A 139 -24.82 3.69 -16.56
CA ASP A 139 -25.08 4.84 -17.42
C ASP A 139 -24.10 4.90 -18.63
N ALA A 140 -22.87 4.42 -18.47
CA ALA A 140 -21.86 4.38 -19.53
C ALA A 140 -21.94 3.14 -20.44
N LEU A 141 -22.48 2.02 -19.95
CA LEU A 141 -22.47 0.74 -20.69
C LEU A 141 -23.24 0.74 -22.01
N PRO A 142 -24.40 1.42 -22.18
CA PRO A 142 -25.09 1.50 -23.47
C PRO A 142 -24.22 2.09 -24.58
N GLY A 143 -23.52 3.19 -24.31
CA GLY A 143 -22.61 3.81 -25.28
C GLY A 143 -21.40 2.93 -25.59
N LEU A 144 -20.87 2.23 -24.58
CA LEU A 144 -19.78 1.27 -24.77
C LEU A 144 -20.23 0.08 -25.64
N LEU A 145 -21.42 -0.46 -25.39
CA LEU A 145 -21.98 -1.58 -26.15
C LEU A 145 -22.16 -1.22 -27.62
N GLU A 146 -22.64 -0.02 -27.92
CA GLU A 146 -22.83 0.45 -29.29
C GLU A 146 -21.49 0.65 -30.03
N TRP A 147 -20.49 1.19 -29.32
CA TRP A 147 -19.14 1.31 -29.86
C TRP A 147 -18.54 -0.06 -30.19
N VAL A 148 -18.70 -1.05 -29.29
CA VAL A 148 -18.24 -2.42 -29.50
C VAL A 148 -18.96 -3.09 -30.66
N ARG A 149 -20.28 -2.91 -30.83
CA ARG A 149 -21.03 -3.42 -32.00
C ARG A 149 -20.42 -2.92 -33.29
N THR A 150 -20.20 -1.60 -33.37
CA THR A 150 -19.63 -0.96 -34.56
C THR A 150 -18.24 -1.51 -34.89
N ALA A 151 -17.37 -1.65 -33.88
CA ALA A 151 -16.02 -2.18 -34.05
C ALA A 151 -16.03 -3.65 -34.55
N VAL A 152 -16.89 -4.47 -33.95
CA VAL A 152 -17.04 -5.90 -34.27
C VAL A 152 -17.65 -6.13 -35.66
N GLU A 153 -18.52 -5.23 -36.14
CA GLU A 153 -19.07 -5.23 -37.50
C GLU A 153 -18.04 -4.77 -38.55
N GLN A 154 -17.17 -3.83 -38.19
CA GLN A 154 -16.05 -3.40 -39.05
C GLN A 154 -14.99 -4.50 -39.19
N GLU A 155 -14.66 -5.21 -38.11
CA GLU A 155 -13.75 -6.39 -38.13
C GLU A 155 -14.26 -7.51 -39.06
N THR A 156 -15.58 -7.69 -39.17
CA THR A 156 -16.17 -8.71 -40.05
C THR A 156 -16.21 -8.30 -41.53
N SER A 157 -16.01 -7.02 -41.83
CA SER A 157 -16.00 -6.49 -43.19
C SER A 157 -14.59 -6.42 -43.80
N THR A 158 -13.53 -6.54 -43.00
CA THR A 158 -12.12 -6.48 -43.44
C THR A 158 -11.40 -7.81 -43.21
N THR A 159 -11.63 -8.80 -44.07
CA THR A 159 -10.74 -9.97 -44.17
C THR A 159 -9.41 -9.58 -44.84
N SER A 160 -8.41 -9.16 -44.06
CA SER A 160 -6.99 -9.42 -44.34
C SER A 160 -6.05 -8.81 -43.30
N THR A 161 -5.18 -9.68 -42.75
CA THR A 161 -3.94 -9.44 -41.98
C THR A 161 -4.09 -9.31 -40.46
N PRO A 162 -3.54 -10.26 -39.67
CA PRO A 162 -3.49 -10.12 -38.22
C PRO A 162 -2.51 -9.01 -37.85
N SER A 163 -3.01 -7.97 -37.19
CA SER A 163 -2.17 -7.01 -36.46
C SER A 163 -1.49 -7.76 -35.32
N ALA A 164 -0.17 -7.87 -35.40
CA ALA A 164 0.65 -8.46 -34.35
C ALA A 164 0.76 -7.47 -33.17
N THR A 165 -0.15 -7.57 -32.21
CA THR A 165 -0.08 -6.86 -30.92
C THR A 165 0.27 -7.85 -29.80
N HIS A 166 1.49 -8.36 -29.87
CA HIS A 166 2.15 -8.91 -28.69
C HIS A 166 3.40 -8.07 -28.46
N GLY A 167 3.56 -7.52 -27.26
CA GLY A 167 4.82 -6.91 -26.84
C GLY A 167 5.99 -7.82 -27.23
N THR A 168 7.14 -7.21 -27.56
CA THR A 168 8.32 -7.96 -28.00
C THR A 168 8.56 -9.12 -27.03
N PRO A 169 8.97 -10.30 -27.51
CA PRO A 169 9.31 -11.42 -26.62
C PRO A 169 10.30 -11.03 -25.50
N ALA A 170 11.09 -9.97 -25.71
CA ALA A 170 11.94 -9.35 -24.71
C ALA A 170 11.15 -8.64 -23.60
N ARG A 171 10.16 -7.79 -23.91
CA ARG A 171 9.30 -7.12 -22.93
C ARG A 171 8.59 -8.10 -21.99
N ARG A 172 7.94 -9.13 -22.54
CA ARG A 172 7.29 -10.20 -21.76
C ARG A 172 8.23 -10.89 -20.77
N ARG A 173 9.47 -11.15 -21.20
CA ARG A 173 10.50 -11.77 -20.35
C ARG A 173 10.93 -10.83 -19.21
N LEU A 174 11.00 -9.53 -19.47
CA LEU A 174 11.35 -8.54 -18.44
C LEU A 174 10.24 -8.36 -17.42
N GLU A 175 8.98 -8.34 -17.85
CA GLU A 175 7.82 -8.25 -16.95
C GLU A 175 7.66 -9.51 -16.08
N GLU A 176 7.87 -10.71 -16.63
CA GLU A 176 7.84 -11.94 -15.85
C GLU A 176 8.98 -12.01 -14.82
N ARG A 177 10.18 -11.53 -15.18
CA ARG A 177 11.31 -11.40 -14.24
C ARG A 177 11.02 -10.39 -13.13
N ARG A 178 10.36 -9.26 -13.46
CA ARG A 178 9.93 -8.25 -12.48
C ARG A 178 8.93 -8.83 -11.49
N ARG A 179 7.88 -9.48 -11.96
CA ARG A 179 6.87 -10.10 -11.09
C ARG A 179 7.50 -11.11 -10.11
N ARG A 180 8.43 -11.95 -10.59
CA ARG A 180 9.16 -12.88 -9.72
C ARG A 180 10.02 -12.18 -8.67
N ALA A 181 10.59 -11.03 -9.02
CA ALA A 181 11.38 -10.23 -8.08
C ALA A 181 10.49 -9.57 -7.01
N ASP A 182 9.33 -9.05 -7.40
CA ASP A 182 8.32 -8.50 -6.47
C ASP A 182 7.80 -9.57 -5.51
N GLU A 183 7.45 -10.76 -6.01
CA GLU A 183 7.00 -11.90 -5.20
C GLU A 183 8.03 -12.37 -4.15
N GLN A 184 9.32 -12.13 -4.38
CA GLN A 184 10.41 -12.52 -3.48
C GLN A 184 10.72 -11.46 -2.42
N GLY A 185 10.40 -10.19 -2.69
CA GLY A 185 10.89 -9.06 -1.89
C GLY A 185 10.37 -9.02 -0.45
N GLU A 186 9.12 -9.40 -0.21
CA GLU A 186 8.60 -9.45 1.16
C GLU A 186 9.23 -10.56 2.01
N ALA A 187 9.77 -11.62 1.38
CA ALA A 187 10.36 -12.76 2.07
C ALA A 187 11.88 -12.63 2.23
N ASP A 188 12.57 -12.08 1.23
CA ASP A 188 14.02 -11.88 1.21
C ASP A 188 14.40 -10.57 0.49
N PRO A 189 14.56 -9.46 1.24
CA PRO A 189 14.95 -8.18 0.68
C PRO A 189 16.31 -8.20 -0.04
N ALA A 190 17.25 -9.05 0.38
CA ALA A 190 18.56 -9.14 -0.24
C ALA A 190 18.48 -9.80 -1.62
N GLU A 191 17.66 -10.84 -1.76
CA GLU A 191 17.39 -11.49 -3.03
C GLU A 191 16.61 -10.58 -3.98
N ALA A 192 15.64 -9.82 -3.48
CA ALA A 192 14.95 -8.82 -4.30
C ALA A 192 15.90 -7.73 -4.79
N ALA A 193 16.78 -7.21 -3.95
CA ALA A 193 17.82 -6.26 -4.38
C ALA A 193 18.67 -6.87 -5.51
N ARG A 194 19.08 -8.13 -5.39
CA ARG A 194 19.84 -8.84 -6.43
C ARG A 194 19.07 -8.95 -7.75
N LEU A 195 17.82 -9.41 -7.70
CA LEU A 195 16.96 -9.60 -8.88
C LEU A 195 16.64 -8.26 -9.57
N PHE A 196 16.36 -7.22 -8.81
CA PHE A 196 16.13 -5.89 -9.34
C PHE A 196 17.40 -5.27 -9.93
N GLY A 197 18.57 -5.54 -9.38
CA GLY A 197 19.84 -5.15 -9.99
C GLY A 197 20.05 -5.76 -11.38
N GLU A 198 19.73 -7.05 -11.56
CA GLU A 198 19.77 -7.69 -12.89
C GLU A 198 18.70 -7.15 -13.84
N LEU A 199 17.54 -6.76 -13.31
CA LEU A 199 16.47 -6.15 -14.10
C LEU A 199 16.89 -4.78 -14.61
N VAL A 200 17.52 -3.94 -13.78
CA VAL A 200 18.04 -2.63 -14.21
C VAL A 200 18.92 -2.78 -15.44
N LEU A 201 19.89 -3.70 -15.42
CA LEU A 201 20.78 -3.94 -16.56
C LEU A 201 20.02 -4.40 -17.82
N ALA A 202 18.97 -5.20 -17.64
CA ALA A 202 18.19 -5.73 -18.74
C ALA A 202 17.26 -4.67 -19.35
N TYR A 203 16.65 -3.81 -18.52
CA TYR A 203 15.86 -2.65 -18.97
C TYR A 203 16.75 -1.59 -19.64
N GLU A 204 17.96 -1.35 -19.12
CA GLU A 204 18.95 -0.46 -19.75
C GLU A 204 19.36 -0.95 -21.14
N GLY A 205 19.54 -2.27 -21.32
CA GLY A 205 19.91 -2.85 -22.61
C GLY A 205 18.78 -2.82 -23.65
N GLU A 206 17.52 -3.01 -23.23
CA GLU A 206 16.37 -3.05 -24.13
C GLU A 206 15.82 -1.65 -24.45
N TYR A 207 15.64 -0.81 -23.44
CA TYR A 207 14.95 0.48 -23.56
C TYR A 207 15.88 1.69 -23.42
N GLY A 208 17.10 1.49 -22.92
CA GLY A 208 18.05 2.55 -22.64
C GLY A 208 17.95 3.09 -21.21
N ALA A 209 19.01 3.80 -20.81
CA ALA A 209 19.21 4.32 -19.46
C ALA A 209 18.25 5.47 -19.06
N GLU A 210 17.63 6.13 -20.03
CA GLU A 210 16.74 7.27 -19.80
C GLU A 210 15.25 6.92 -19.95
N HIS A 211 14.93 5.65 -20.21
CA HIS A 211 13.55 5.20 -20.32
C HIS A 211 12.87 5.18 -18.94
N LEU A 212 11.60 5.59 -18.86
CA LEU A 212 10.88 5.73 -17.58
C LEU A 212 10.83 4.41 -16.80
N GLU A 213 10.57 3.28 -17.45
CA GLU A 213 10.59 1.96 -16.78
C GLU A 213 11.98 1.59 -16.24
N THR A 214 13.05 2.01 -16.91
CA THR A 214 14.42 1.82 -16.40
C THR A 214 14.63 2.64 -15.13
N LEU A 215 14.14 3.88 -15.09
CA LEU A 215 14.21 4.73 -13.90
C LEU A 215 13.36 4.17 -12.76
N THR A 216 12.15 3.68 -13.04
CA THR A 216 11.29 3.03 -12.04
C THR A 216 11.95 1.78 -11.47
N THR A 217 12.55 0.95 -12.33
CA THR A 217 13.26 -0.26 -11.90
C THR A 217 14.49 0.09 -11.05
N ARG A 218 15.19 1.19 -11.36
CA ARG A 218 16.29 1.71 -10.53
C ARG A 218 15.82 2.14 -9.14
N ASP A 219 14.71 2.88 -9.05
CA ASP A 219 14.15 3.28 -7.75
C ASP A 219 13.76 2.06 -6.91
N ILE A 220 13.11 1.06 -7.51
CA ILE A 220 12.74 -0.19 -6.82
C ILE A 220 13.99 -0.94 -6.35
N HIS A 221 15.01 -1.05 -7.20
CA HIS A 221 16.29 -1.64 -6.84
C HIS A 221 16.94 -0.93 -5.64
N ALA A 222 16.99 0.40 -5.66
CA ALA A 222 17.56 1.18 -4.57
C ALA A 222 16.76 1.03 -3.27
N HIS A 223 15.44 0.93 -3.36
CA HIS A 223 14.60 0.66 -2.20
C HIS A 223 14.92 -0.71 -1.59
N TRP A 224 14.99 -1.77 -2.38
CA TRP A 224 15.32 -3.11 -1.87
C TRP A 224 16.73 -3.20 -1.28
N ILE A 225 17.71 -2.45 -1.81
CA ILE A 225 19.04 -2.35 -1.18
C ILE A 225 18.93 -1.81 0.25
N GLY A 226 18.10 -0.80 0.46
CA GLY A 226 17.89 -0.22 1.77
C GLY A 226 17.19 -1.20 2.71
N GLU A 227 16.12 -1.87 2.24
CA GLU A 227 15.39 -2.89 3.01
C GLU A 227 16.27 -4.11 3.34
N ALA A 228 17.26 -4.43 2.49
CA ALA A 228 18.29 -5.43 2.77
C ALA A 228 19.31 -5.02 3.84
N GLY A 229 19.16 -3.82 4.42
CA GLY A 229 19.98 -3.33 5.53
C GLY A 229 21.08 -2.35 5.14
N ASP A 230 21.06 -1.78 3.93
CA ASP A 230 22.00 -0.73 3.51
C ASP A 230 21.30 0.61 3.17
N PRO A 231 20.76 1.32 4.19
CA PRO A 231 20.05 2.58 3.99
C PRO A 231 20.96 3.69 3.43
N LEU A 232 22.26 3.67 3.74
CA LEU A 232 23.23 4.63 3.22
C LEU A 232 23.45 4.48 1.71
N LYS A 233 23.51 3.24 1.22
CA LYS A 233 23.59 2.97 -0.21
C LYS A 233 22.31 3.36 -0.93
N ALA A 234 21.15 3.02 -0.38
CA ALA A 234 19.86 3.44 -0.92
C ALA A 234 19.78 4.96 -1.06
N LEU A 235 20.11 5.70 0.01
CA LEU A 235 20.20 7.16 0.01
C LEU A 235 21.11 7.70 -1.11
N SER A 236 22.32 7.13 -1.24
CA SER A 236 23.26 7.54 -2.28
C SER A 236 22.70 7.34 -3.69
N LEU A 237 21.94 6.27 -3.91
CA LEU A 237 21.30 5.99 -5.20
C LEU A 237 20.17 6.99 -5.47
N PHE A 238 19.27 7.23 -4.51
CA PHE A 238 18.18 8.21 -4.68
C PHE A 238 18.68 9.64 -4.90
N ARG A 239 19.78 10.05 -4.26
CA ARG A 239 20.45 11.34 -4.55
C ARG A 239 20.93 11.44 -6.00
N THR A 240 21.18 10.32 -6.65
CA THR A 240 21.59 10.25 -8.07
C THR A 240 20.38 10.13 -9.01
N TYR A 241 19.33 9.42 -8.60
CA TYR A 241 18.15 9.14 -9.45
C TYR A 241 17.16 10.30 -9.51
N VAL A 242 16.92 11.02 -8.40
CA VAL A 242 15.98 12.16 -8.38
C VAL A 242 16.33 13.22 -9.45
N PRO A 243 17.59 13.69 -9.59
CA PRO A 243 17.94 14.62 -10.66
C PRO A 243 17.75 14.06 -12.08
N GLN A 244 17.87 12.74 -12.26
CA GLN A 244 17.62 12.10 -13.56
C GLN A 244 16.13 12.10 -13.89
N TRP A 245 15.29 11.74 -12.92
CA TRP A 245 13.84 11.84 -13.01
C TRP A 245 13.37 13.25 -13.34
N GLU A 246 13.88 14.25 -12.62
CA GLU A 246 13.53 15.66 -12.85
C GLU A 246 13.92 16.14 -14.26
N ARG A 247 15.08 15.71 -14.76
CA ARG A 247 15.55 16.07 -16.11
C ARG A 247 14.75 15.38 -17.22
N ILE A 248 14.42 14.10 -17.04
CA ILE A 248 13.82 13.26 -18.08
C ILE A 248 12.30 13.44 -18.14
N ALA A 249 11.63 13.33 -16.99
CA ALA A 249 10.16 13.34 -16.90
C ALA A 249 9.60 14.68 -16.40
N GLY A 250 10.45 15.53 -15.81
CA GLY A 250 10.05 16.79 -15.20
C GLY A 250 9.81 16.69 -13.69
N PRO A 251 9.82 17.84 -12.98
CA PRO A 251 9.72 17.90 -11.51
C PRO A 251 8.34 17.55 -10.95
N GLU A 252 7.29 17.62 -11.78
CA GLU A 252 5.89 17.36 -11.38
C GLU A 252 5.41 15.96 -11.83
N HIS A 253 6.23 15.18 -12.54
CA HIS A 253 5.88 13.82 -12.94
C HIS A 253 5.75 12.88 -11.73
N THR A 254 4.75 12.00 -11.74
CA THR A 254 4.42 11.10 -10.62
C THR A 254 5.60 10.23 -10.19
N GLY A 255 6.37 9.70 -11.15
CA GLY A 255 7.62 8.97 -10.89
C GLY A 255 8.68 9.82 -10.18
N THR A 256 8.81 11.10 -10.55
CA THR A 256 9.73 12.04 -9.88
C THR A 256 9.29 12.29 -8.44
N LEU A 257 7.99 12.49 -8.20
CA LEU A 257 7.45 12.68 -6.86
C LEU A 257 7.64 11.43 -5.98
N HIS A 258 7.51 10.24 -6.55
CA HIS A 258 7.77 8.97 -5.87
C HIS A 258 9.26 8.84 -5.51
N SER A 259 10.17 9.10 -6.45
CA SER A 259 11.62 9.07 -6.21
C SER A 259 12.03 10.07 -5.11
N ARG A 260 11.46 11.29 -5.12
CA ARG A 260 11.68 12.30 -4.07
C ARG A 260 11.15 11.86 -2.70
N GLN A 261 10.03 11.15 -2.65
CA GLN A 261 9.52 10.57 -1.41
C GLN A 261 10.45 9.50 -0.85
N ASN A 262 10.99 8.62 -1.70
CA ASN A 262 11.97 7.62 -1.28
C ASN A 262 13.29 8.26 -0.84
N LEU A 263 13.72 9.34 -1.48
CA LEU A 263 14.87 10.12 -1.02
C LEU A 263 14.67 10.63 0.42
N SER A 264 13.49 11.19 0.74
CA SER A 264 13.17 11.59 2.11
C SER A 264 13.20 10.40 3.08
N PHE A 265 12.56 9.28 2.71
CA PHE A 265 12.52 8.08 3.54
C PHE A 265 13.93 7.57 3.87
N TRP A 266 14.77 7.32 2.86
CA TRP A 266 16.12 6.81 3.07
C TRP A 266 17.08 7.82 3.69
N THR A 267 16.78 9.13 3.61
CA THR A 267 17.53 10.14 4.38
C THR A 267 17.31 9.97 5.87
N GLY A 268 16.06 9.73 6.29
CA GLY A 268 15.73 9.52 7.70
C GLY A 268 16.26 8.18 8.23
N GLU A 269 16.10 7.10 7.47
CA GLU A 269 16.65 5.77 7.81
C GLU A 269 18.19 5.75 7.86
N ALA A 270 18.85 6.64 7.12
CA ALA A 270 20.31 6.84 7.21
C ALA A 270 20.74 7.64 8.46
N GLY A 271 19.80 8.03 9.33
CA GLY A 271 20.06 8.72 10.59
C GLY A 271 19.94 10.25 10.53
N ASP A 272 19.28 10.80 9.50
CA ASP A 272 19.04 12.25 9.37
C ASP A 272 17.54 12.59 9.26
N PRO A 273 16.78 12.44 10.36
CA PRO A 273 15.34 12.70 10.38
C PRO A 273 14.99 14.18 10.14
N ALA A 274 15.88 15.11 10.50
CA ALA A 274 15.66 16.54 10.27
C ALA A 274 15.64 16.85 8.76
N THR A 275 16.67 16.44 8.01
CA THR A 275 16.68 16.61 6.55
C THR A 275 15.53 15.83 5.89
N ALA A 276 15.16 14.66 6.42
CA ALA A 276 14.03 13.89 5.91
C ALA A 276 12.69 14.66 6.02
N ALA A 277 12.48 15.37 7.14
CA ALA A 277 11.32 16.24 7.34
C ALA A 277 11.32 17.42 6.35
N GLU A 278 12.45 18.12 6.18
CA GLU A 278 12.58 19.21 5.21
C GLU A 278 12.27 18.76 3.77
N LEU A 279 12.73 17.57 3.37
CA LEU A 279 12.44 16.99 2.06
C LEU A 279 10.94 16.70 1.88
N CYS A 280 10.27 16.20 2.92
CA CYS A 280 8.82 16.02 2.91
C CYS A 280 8.08 17.35 2.81
N GLU A 281 8.48 18.36 3.59
CA GLU A 281 7.93 19.71 3.56
C GLU A 281 8.03 20.32 2.16
N ALA A 282 9.19 20.21 1.51
CA ALA A 282 9.42 20.69 0.15
C ALA A 282 8.63 19.92 -0.92
N LEU A 283 8.31 18.65 -0.69
CA LEU A 283 7.54 17.80 -1.62
C LEU A 283 6.03 18.09 -1.56
N LEU A 284 5.51 18.42 -0.37
CA LEU A 284 4.07 18.56 -0.11
C LEU A 284 3.35 19.53 -1.06
N PRO A 285 3.80 20.79 -1.25
CA PRO A 285 3.11 21.75 -2.12
C PRO A 285 3.05 21.32 -3.59
N VAL A 286 4.06 20.56 -4.06
CA VAL A 286 4.08 20.02 -5.41
C VAL A 286 3.06 18.89 -5.53
N ARG A 287 3.01 18.00 -4.54
CA ARG A 287 2.07 16.87 -4.53
C ARG A 287 0.62 17.32 -4.39
N GLU A 288 0.36 18.34 -3.59
CA GLU A 288 -0.95 18.97 -3.46
C GLU A 288 -1.42 19.61 -4.78
N ARG A 289 -0.51 20.21 -5.55
CA ARG A 289 -0.83 20.80 -6.86
C ARG A 289 -1.13 19.76 -7.93
N VAL A 290 -0.34 18.69 -7.96
CA VAL A 290 -0.43 17.64 -9.00
C VAL A 290 -1.58 16.67 -8.73
N LEU A 291 -1.74 16.23 -7.48
CA LEU A 291 -2.68 15.17 -7.11
C LEU A 291 -3.87 15.66 -6.29
N GLY A 292 -3.77 16.86 -5.72
CA GLY A 292 -4.76 17.40 -4.79
C GLY A 292 -4.39 17.16 -3.32
N PRO A 293 -4.96 17.96 -2.39
CA PRO A 293 -4.65 17.88 -0.96
C PRO A 293 -5.20 16.62 -0.28
N GLU A 294 -6.24 15.99 -0.83
CA GLU A 294 -6.87 14.81 -0.22
C GLU A 294 -6.41 13.49 -0.86
N HIS A 295 -5.54 13.54 -1.87
CA HIS A 295 -5.05 12.34 -2.54
C HIS A 295 -4.26 11.43 -1.57
N PRO A 296 -4.40 10.09 -1.64
CA PRO A 296 -3.72 9.15 -0.75
C PRO A 296 -2.21 9.35 -0.66
N ASP A 297 -1.54 9.64 -1.78
CA ASP A 297 -0.10 9.88 -1.79
C ASP A 297 0.29 11.20 -1.11
N THR A 298 -0.56 12.22 -1.21
CA THR A 298 -0.39 13.49 -0.49
C THR A 298 -0.56 13.27 1.01
N LEU A 299 -1.57 12.51 1.42
CA LEU A 299 -1.77 12.13 2.82
C LEU A 299 -0.62 11.27 3.35
N THR A 300 -0.08 10.38 2.53
CA THR A 300 1.11 9.59 2.86
C THR A 300 2.32 10.48 3.07
N THR A 301 2.55 11.49 2.22
CA THR A 301 3.64 12.47 2.45
C THR A 301 3.43 13.22 3.76
N ARG A 302 2.20 13.69 4.07
CA ARG A 302 1.95 14.39 5.35
C ARG A 302 2.20 13.49 6.55
N HIS A 303 1.79 12.22 6.46
CA HIS A 303 2.06 11.25 7.52
C HIS A 303 3.57 11.03 7.71
N ARG A 304 4.34 10.84 6.62
CA ARG A 304 5.81 10.70 6.70
C ARG A 304 6.50 11.97 7.21
N HIS A 305 6.00 13.14 6.82
CA HIS A 305 6.49 14.41 7.36
C HIS A 305 6.31 14.46 8.87
N ALA A 306 5.13 14.10 9.37
CA ALA A 306 4.86 14.08 10.81
C ALA A 306 5.75 13.07 11.54
N TYR A 307 5.95 11.89 10.95
CA TYR A 307 6.86 10.89 11.49
C TYR A 307 8.28 11.46 11.63
N TRP A 308 8.84 12.05 10.57
CA TRP A 308 10.20 12.61 10.62
C TRP A 308 10.34 13.83 11.53
N LEU A 309 9.30 14.66 11.66
CA LEU A 309 9.25 15.74 12.65
C LEU A 309 9.33 15.19 14.09
N ALA A 310 8.63 14.09 14.37
CA ALA A 310 8.72 13.46 15.68
C ALA A 310 10.12 12.89 15.95
N GLU A 311 10.71 12.19 14.98
CA GLU A 311 12.06 11.63 15.10
C GLU A 311 13.16 12.71 15.18
N SER A 312 12.92 13.91 14.64
CA SER A 312 13.83 15.07 14.81
C SER A 312 13.61 15.84 16.13
N GLY A 313 12.61 15.45 16.92
CA GLY A 313 12.30 16.01 18.24
C GLY A 313 11.16 17.02 18.27
N ASP A 314 10.60 17.43 17.12
CA ASP A 314 9.44 18.32 17.05
C ASP A 314 8.12 17.55 17.13
N THR A 315 7.89 16.96 18.30
CA THR A 315 6.68 16.15 18.56
C THR A 315 5.39 16.99 18.49
N ALA A 316 5.47 18.29 18.78
CA ALA A 316 4.31 19.18 18.74
C ALA A 316 3.85 19.43 17.29
N ALA A 317 4.79 19.74 16.37
CA ALA A 317 4.47 19.89 14.95
C ALA A 317 3.98 18.56 14.34
N ALA A 318 4.60 17.44 14.72
CA ALA A 318 4.16 16.10 14.30
C ALA A 318 2.70 15.82 14.68
N LEU A 319 2.32 16.08 15.94
CA LEU A 319 0.95 15.91 16.43
C LEU A 319 -0.05 16.80 15.69
N ALA A 320 0.29 18.07 15.47
CA ALA A 320 -0.56 18.99 14.72
C ALA A 320 -0.81 18.49 13.29
N LEU A 321 0.22 18.00 12.61
CA LEU A 321 0.11 17.48 11.25
C LEU A 321 -0.69 16.17 11.20
N LEU A 322 -0.47 15.25 12.16
CA LEU A 322 -1.27 14.02 12.26
C LEU A 322 -2.74 14.30 12.52
N GLN A 323 -3.08 15.32 13.33
CA GLN A 323 -4.46 15.73 13.56
C GLN A 323 -5.13 16.25 12.29
N GLN A 324 -4.41 17.01 11.45
CA GLN A 324 -4.91 17.44 10.16
C GLN A 324 -5.16 16.25 9.22
N VAL A 325 -4.21 15.32 9.14
CA VAL A 325 -4.36 14.08 8.36
C VAL A 325 -5.52 13.25 8.86
N LEU A 326 -5.70 13.14 10.18
CA LEU A 326 -6.81 12.42 10.79
C LEU A 326 -8.15 13.05 10.38
N ALA A 327 -8.30 14.37 10.47
CA ALA A 327 -9.54 15.05 10.11
C ALA A 327 -9.93 14.84 8.64
N VAL A 328 -8.95 14.78 7.73
CA VAL A 328 -9.20 14.46 6.32
C VAL A 328 -9.58 12.98 6.17
N LYS A 329 -8.82 12.05 6.77
CA LYS A 329 -9.11 10.61 6.70
C LYS A 329 -10.46 10.24 7.31
N GLU A 330 -10.86 10.86 8.41
CA GLU A 330 -12.17 10.66 9.01
C GLU A 330 -13.31 11.11 8.10
N ARG A 331 -13.12 12.21 7.36
CA ARG A 331 -14.10 12.71 6.40
C ARG A 331 -14.18 11.84 5.14
N CYS A 332 -13.03 11.43 4.60
CA CYS A 332 -12.95 10.73 3.31
C CYS A 332 -13.14 9.21 3.44
N LEU A 333 -12.68 8.60 4.53
CA LEU A 333 -12.64 7.13 4.72
C LEU A 333 -13.53 6.68 5.88
N GLY A 334 -13.95 7.59 6.76
CA GLY A 334 -14.65 7.26 7.98
C GLY A 334 -13.71 6.95 9.17
N ALA A 335 -14.29 7.05 10.38
CA ALA A 335 -13.57 6.88 11.64
C ALA A 335 -13.06 5.44 11.89
N GLY A 336 -13.76 4.43 11.36
CA GLY A 336 -13.45 3.02 11.53
C GLY A 336 -12.49 2.43 10.50
N HIS A 337 -12.09 3.21 9.49
CA HIS A 337 -11.25 2.71 8.41
C HIS A 337 -9.82 2.38 8.89
N PRO A 338 -9.20 1.26 8.46
CA PRO A 338 -7.85 0.86 8.88
C PRO A 338 -6.77 1.97 8.81
N ASP A 339 -6.78 2.80 7.76
CA ASP A 339 -5.81 3.90 7.61
C ASP A 339 -6.07 5.06 8.57
N THR A 340 -7.33 5.31 8.90
CA THR A 340 -7.75 6.29 9.91
C THR A 340 -7.31 5.79 11.28
N LEU A 341 -7.57 4.52 11.58
CA LEU A 341 -7.17 3.86 12.82
C LEU A 341 -5.64 3.79 12.98
N THR A 342 -4.89 3.67 11.88
CA THR A 342 -3.42 3.76 11.89
C THR A 342 -2.95 5.17 12.24
N THR A 343 -3.65 6.20 11.79
CA THR A 343 -3.33 7.58 12.14
C THR A 343 -3.67 7.87 13.60
N ARG A 344 -4.80 7.36 14.11
CA ARG A 344 -5.16 7.43 15.54
C ARG A 344 -4.16 6.71 16.44
N HIS A 345 -3.69 5.53 16.04
CA HIS A 345 -2.62 4.79 16.72
C HIS A 345 -1.37 5.65 16.87
N GLU A 346 -0.93 6.26 15.77
CA GLU A 346 0.27 7.09 15.75
C GLU A 346 0.11 8.32 16.65
N ILE A 347 -1.05 9.00 16.62
CA ILE A 347 -1.35 10.10 17.54
C ILE A 347 -1.26 9.64 19.00
N ALA A 348 -1.86 8.50 19.35
CA ALA A 348 -1.84 7.98 20.71
C ALA A 348 -0.40 7.70 21.19
N ARG A 349 0.42 7.09 20.34
CA ARG A 349 1.83 6.82 20.62
C ARG A 349 2.64 8.10 20.82
N ARG A 350 2.50 9.06 19.91
CA ARG A 350 3.19 10.36 19.94
C ARG A 350 2.79 11.20 21.17
N VAL A 351 1.53 11.13 21.59
CA VAL A 351 1.07 11.77 22.84
C VAL A 351 1.79 11.20 24.06
N GLY A 352 1.96 9.88 24.14
CA GLY A 352 2.72 9.25 25.21
C GLY A 352 4.18 9.68 25.22
N GLU A 353 4.82 9.68 24.05
CA GLU A 353 6.22 10.10 23.88
C GLU A 353 6.45 11.59 24.18
N ALA A 354 5.45 12.42 23.96
CA ALA A 354 5.44 13.83 24.38
C ALA A 354 5.35 14.01 25.91
N GLY A 355 5.25 12.93 26.68
CA GLY A 355 5.23 12.94 28.15
C GLY A 355 3.83 12.89 28.77
N ASP A 356 2.80 12.49 28.00
CA ASP A 356 1.44 12.32 28.52
C ASP A 356 0.97 10.84 28.41
N PRO A 357 1.53 9.94 29.23
CA PRO A 357 1.21 8.51 29.18
C PRO A 357 -0.26 8.23 29.54
N ALA A 358 -0.86 9.02 30.44
CA ALA A 358 -2.25 8.86 30.83
C ALA A 358 -3.21 9.13 29.66
N ARG A 359 -2.95 10.17 28.86
CA ARG A 359 -3.74 10.44 27.65
C ARG A 359 -3.48 9.40 26.56
N ALA A 360 -2.26 8.90 26.42
CA ALA A 360 -1.97 7.79 25.49
C ALA A 360 -2.81 6.55 25.84
N VAL A 361 -2.89 6.18 27.12
CA VAL A 361 -3.75 5.08 27.60
C VAL A 361 -5.21 5.30 27.21
N ALA A 362 -5.75 6.51 27.43
CA ALA A 362 -7.13 6.84 27.06
C ALA A 362 -7.37 6.68 25.55
N LEU A 363 -6.47 7.21 24.72
CA LEU A 363 -6.57 7.14 23.25
C LEU A 363 -6.46 5.69 22.75
N PHE A 364 -5.54 4.88 23.29
CA PHE A 364 -5.43 3.47 22.92
C PHE A 364 -6.65 2.67 23.36
N THR A 365 -7.20 2.95 24.54
CA THR A 365 -8.41 2.31 25.05
C THR A 365 -9.62 2.59 24.14
N GLU A 366 -9.76 3.83 23.66
CA GLU A 366 -10.80 4.20 22.68
C GLU A 366 -10.57 3.56 21.30
N LEU A 367 -9.32 3.44 20.87
CA LEU A 367 -8.94 2.91 19.56
C LEU A 367 -9.21 1.41 19.42
N LEU A 368 -8.96 0.63 20.47
CA LEU A 368 -8.91 -0.83 20.38
C LEU A 368 -10.21 -1.48 19.87
N PRO A 369 -11.42 -1.12 20.34
CA PRO A 369 -12.66 -1.73 19.84
C PRO A 369 -12.85 -1.54 18.34
N ALA A 370 -12.60 -0.34 17.82
CA ALA A 370 -12.71 -0.06 16.38
C ALA A 370 -11.67 -0.85 15.57
N ARG A 371 -10.46 -1.00 16.10
CA ARG A 371 -9.38 -1.77 15.46
C ARG A 371 -9.63 -3.27 15.46
N GLU A 372 -10.23 -3.79 16.54
CA GLU A 372 -10.67 -5.18 16.62
C GLU A 372 -11.79 -5.46 15.61
N GLN A 373 -12.78 -4.58 15.52
CA GLN A 373 -13.88 -4.72 14.56
C GLN A 373 -13.39 -4.67 13.11
N ALA A 374 -12.45 -3.78 12.78
CA ALA A 374 -11.98 -3.59 11.42
C ALA A 374 -11.00 -4.68 10.94
N LEU A 375 -10.13 -5.20 11.82
CA LEU A 375 -9.02 -6.09 11.44
C LEU A 375 -9.15 -7.51 12.00
N GLY A 376 -9.97 -7.70 13.04
CA GLY A 376 -10.03 -8.93 13.82
C GLY A 376 -8.95 -9.02 14.91
N SER A 377 -9.23 -9.83 15.93
CA SER A 377 -8.41 -9.97 17.14
C SER A 377 -7.06 -10.68 16.92
N GLY A 378 -6.91 -11.38 15.80
CA GLY A 378 -5.67 -12.05 15.39
C GLY A 378 -4.73 -11.18 14.54
N HIS A 379 -5.13 -9.96 14.15
CA HIS A 379 -4.34 -9.17 13.22
C HIS A 379 -3.11 -8.53 13.89
N CYS A 380 -1.94 -8.59 13.25
CA CYS A 380 -0.67 -8.08 13.79
C CYS A 380 -0.76 -6.62 14.26
N SER A 381 -1.41 -5.75 13.48
CA SER A 381 -1.60 -4.33 13.81
C SER A 381 -2.51 -4.10 15.02
N PHE A 382 -3.45 -5.01 15.31
CA PHE A 382 -4.26 -4.97 16.52
C PHE A 382 -3.42 -5.37 17.74
N LEU A 383 -2.65 -6.47 17.62
CA LEU A 383 -1.71 -6.91 18.67
C LEU A 383 -0.66 -5.84 19.01
N THR A 384 -0.19 -5.07 18.02
CA THR A 384 0.68 -3.91 18.25
C THR A 384 -0.01 -2.83 19.08
N SER A 385 -1.28 -2.49 18.80
CA SER A 385 -2.00 -1.50 19.62
C SER A 385 -2.24 -1.96 21.05
N ARG A 386 -2.46 -3.28 21.26
CA ARG A 386 -2.56 -3.85 22.61
C ARG A 386 -1.24 -3.79 23.37
N HIS A 387 -0.12 -4.04 22.68
CA HIS A 387 1.21 -3.91 23.28
C HIS A 387 1.49 -2.47 23.71
N GLU A 388 1.19 -1.50 22.85
CA GLU A 388 1.35 -0.07 23.18
C GLU A 388 0.46 0.34 24.36
N LEU A 389 -0.81 -0.10 24.40
CA LEU A 389 -1.67 0.15 25.57
C LEU A 389 -1.02 -0.36 26.87
N ALA A 390 -0.49 -1.58 26.86
CA ALA A 390 0.15 -2.14 28.05
C ALA A 390 1.41 -1.35 28.46
N ARG A 391 2.25 -0.97 27.48
CA ARG A 391 3.42 -0.11 27.70
C ARG A 391 3.00 1.20 28.37
N TRP A 392 2.08 1.96 27.77
CA TRP A 392 1.64 3.25 28.30
C TRP A 392 0.90 3.14 29.62
N THR A 393 0.20 2.02 29.88
CA THR A 393 -0.44 1.75 31.18
C THR A 393 0.61 1.65 32.28
N GLY A 394 1.71 0.94 32.02
CA GLY A 394 2.83 0.88 32.94
C GLY A 394 3.51 2.24 33.13
N GLU A 395 3.81 2.96 32.04
CA GLU A 395 4.44 4.29 32.09
C GLU A 395 3.53 5.34 32.78
N ALA A 396 2.21 5.15 32.77
CA ALA A 396 1.25 5.95 33.53
C ALA A 396 1.23 5.62 35.04
N GLY A 397 2.01 4.62 35.48
CA GLY A 397 2.17 4.22 36.87
C GLY A 397 1.42 2.94 37.28
N ASP A 398 0.70 2.29 36.37
CA ASP A 398 -0.01 1.03 36.64
C ASP A 398 0.73 -0.17 36.05
N GLY A 399 1.89 -0.48 36.63
CA GLY A 399 2.72 -1.61 36.21
C GLY A 399 2.01 -2.96 36.38
N ALA A 400 1.13 -3.10 37.37
CA ALA A 400 0.42 -4.36 37.63
C ALA A 400 -0.56 -4.69 36.49
N SER A 401 -1.34 -3.71 36.03
CA SER A 401 -2.20 -3.88 34.86
C SER A 401 -1.39 -4.12 33.58
N ALA A 402 -0.24 -3.45 33.41
CA ALA A 402 0.65 -3.69 32.28
C ALA A 402 1.13 -5.15 32.22
N VAL A 403 1.56 -5.72 33.35
CA VAL A 403 1.94 -7.15 33.45
C VAL A 403 0.80 -8.06 33.02
N GLU A 404 -0.42 -7.83 33.52
CA GLU A 404 -1.56 -8.67 33.18
C GLU A 404 -1.92 -8.59 31.69
N MET A 405 -1.94 -7.39 31.11
CA MET A 405 -2.18 -7.19 29.68
C MET A 405 -1.13 -7.90 28.82
N LEU A 406 0.16 -7.78 29.18
CA LEU A 406 1.27 -8.43 28.45
C LEU A 406 1.23 -9.95 28.59
N ARG A 407 0.87 -10.47 29.78
CA ARG A 407 0.70 -11.92 30.04
C ARG A 407 -0.43 -12.51 29.19
N GLN A 408 -1.52 -11.77 28.98
CA GLN A 408 -2.60 -12.17 28.08
C GLN A 408 -2.23 -12.04 26.59
N LEU A 409 -1.41 -11.04 26.24
CA LEU A 409 -1.02 -10.76 24.85
C LEU A 409 0.03 -11.76 24.32
N LEU A 410 0.99 -12.17 25.14
CA LEU A 410 2.13 -12.96 24.71
C LEU A 410 1.74 -14.31 24.05
N PRO A 411 0.78 -15.11 24.58
CA PRO A 411 0.33 -16.33 23.92
C PRO A 411 -0.28 -16.09 22.54
N LEU A 412 -1.04 -15.00 22.38
CA LEU A 412 -1.65 -14.62 21.10
C LEU A 412 -0.59 -14.23 20.06
N ARG A 413 0.44 -13.45 20.46
CA ARG A 413 1.55 -13.15 19.56
C ARG A 413 2.33 -14.40 19.16
N ARG A 414 2.56 -15.33 20.09
CA ARG A 414 3.22 -16.61 19.79
C ARG A 414 2.44 -17.44 18.78
N SER A 415 1.10 -17.50 18.88
CA SER A 415 0.29 -18.27 17.93
C SER A 415 0.20 -17.61 16.56
N VAL A 416 0.07 -16.28 16.49
CA VAL A 416 -0.10 -15.54 15.24
C VAL A 416 1.21 -15.34 14.50
N GLN A 417 2.26 -14.90 15.18
CA GLN A 417 3.52 -14.47 14.56
C GLN A 417 4.66 -15.47 14.76
N GLY A 418 4.49 -16.45 15.65
CA GLY A 418 5.54 -17.39 16.04
C GLY A 418 6.33 -16.94 17.27
N ALA A 419 6.95 -17.92 17.92
CA ALA A 419 7.67 -17.72 19.20
C ALA A 419 8.96 -16.89 19.06
N HIS A 420 9.61 -16.96 17.91
CA HIS A 420 10.87 -16.25 17.63
C HIS A 420 10.66 -14.90 16.93
N HIS A 421 9.44 -14.53 16.59
CA HIS A 421 9.21 -13.28 15.87
C HIS A 421 9.65 -12.05 16.72
N PRO A 422 10.35 -11.06 16.15
CA PRO A 422 10.90 -9.92 16.90
C PRO A 422 9.89 -9.24 17.83
N ARG A 423 8.68 -8.94 17.35
CA ARG A 423 7.61 -8.34 18.18
C ARG A 423 7.10 -9.24 19.33
N THR A 424 7.16 -10.56 19.16
CA THR A 424 6.85 -11.52 20.24
C THR A 424 7.92 -11.42 21.32
N LEU A 425 9.19 -11.37 20.92
CA LEU A 425 10.32 -11.20 21.82
C LEU A 425 10.31 -9.82 22.51
N THR A 426 9.83 -8.76 21.85
CA THR A 426 9.59 -7.43 22.48
C THR A 426 8.51 -7.49 23.55
N THR A 427 7.39 -8.14 23.26
CA THR A 427 6.31 -8.31 24.26
C THR A 427 6.77 -9.11 25.48
N TRP A 428 7.60 -10.13 25.27
CA TRP A 428 8.16 -10.91 26.37
C TRP A 428 9.16 -10.10 27.21
N HIS A 429 10.01 -9.30 26.56
CA HIS A 429 10.92 -8.39 27.28
C HIS A 429 10.16 -7.40 28.16
N GLU A 430 9.14 -6.73 27.61
CA GLU A 430 8.34 -5.77 28.38
C GLU A 430 7.62 -6.45 29.56
N LEU A 431 7.15 -7.69 29.38
CA LEU A 431 6.55 -8.46 30.48
C LEU A 431 7.55 -8.66 31.62
N ALA A 432 8.80 -9.03 31.30
CA ALA A 432 9.85 -9.19 32.29
C ALA A 432 10.23 -7.86 32.96
N ARG A 433 10.36 -6.79 32.18
CA ARG A 433 10.64 -5.44 32.67
C ARG A 433 9.60 -4.98 33.69
N TRP A 434 8.31 -5.07 33.35
CA TRP A 434 7.22 -4.67 34.26
C TRP A 434 7.06 -5.62 35.45
N SER A 435 7.30 -6.92 35.28
CA SER A 435 7.29 -7.88 36.40
C SER A 435 8.36 -7.53 37.44
N ALA A 436 9.58 -7.23 36.99
CA ALA A 436 10.66 -6.76 37.87
C ALA A 436 10.30 -5.43 38.54
N HIS A 437 9.71 -4.48 37.80
CA HIS A 437 9.26 -3.21 38.36
C HIS A 437 8.21 -3.39 39.47
N CYS A 438 7.33 -4.38 39.34
CA CYS A 438 6.32 -4.73 40.34
C CYS A 438 6.86 -5.58 41.51
N GLY A 439 8.17 -5.87 41.53
CA GLY A 439 8.83 -6.63 42.61
C GLY A 439 8.94 -8.14 42.37
N ASP A 440 8.47 -8.67 41.24
CA ASP A 440 8.65 -10.08 40.84
C ASP A 440 9.96 -10.26 40.06
N THR A 441 11.07 -9.99 40.74
CA THR A 441 12.42 -10.05 40.14
C THR A 441 12.80 -11.48 39.75
N GLU A 442 12.40 -12.49 40.52
CA GLU A 442 12.74 -13.88 40.25
C GLU A 442 12.12 -14.36 38.92
N SER A 443 10.82 -14.11 38.70
CA SER A 443 10.17 -14.44 37.44
C SER A 443 10.76 -13.66 36.27
N ALA A 444 11.05 -12.37 36.48
CA ALA A 444 11.67 -11.53 35.46
C ALA A 444 13.04 -12.05 35.01
N VAL A 445 13.92 -12.40 35.95
CA VAL A 445 15.24 -12.98 35.65
C VAL A 445 15.11 -14.30 34.91
N GLY A 446 14.20 -15.18 35.34
CA GLY A 446 13.92 -16.44 34.62
C GLY A 446 13.49 -16.20 33.17
N MET A 447 12.54 -15.28 32.95
CA MET A 447 12.09 -14.90 31.61
C MET A 447 13.22 -14.34 30.74
N LEU A 448 14.10 -13.49 31.30
CA LEU A 448 15.20 -12.87 30.56
C LEU A 448 16.29 -13.89 30.20
N HIS A 449 16.58 -14.86 31.07
CA HIS A 449 17.48 -15.96 30.77
C HIS A 449 16.99 -16.83 29.60
N GLU A 450 15.69 -17.09 29.52
CA GLU A 450 15.10 -17.81 28.38
C GLU A 450 15.06 -16.95 27.11
N LEU A 451 14.80 -15.65 27.25
CA LEU A 451 14.64 -14.72 26.13
C LEU A 451 15.95 -14.38 25.42
N LEU A 452 17.04 -14.19 26.18
CA LEU A 452 18.30 -13.67 25.64
C LEU A 452 18.89 -14.56 24.52
N PRO A 453 19.00 -15.89 24.65
CA PRO A 453 19.49 -16.76 23.57
C PRO A 453 18.62 -16.69 22.31
N LEU A 454 17.30 -16.50 22.47
CA LEU A 454 16.37 -16.39 21.35
C LEU A 454 16.57 -15.08 20.59
N ARG A 455 16.77 -13.96 21.30
CA ARG A 455 17.11 -12.67 20.68
C ARG A 455 18.46 -12.71 20.00
N GLU A 456 19.47 -13.35 20.60
CA GLU A 456 20.79 -13.51 19.98
C GLU A 456 20.73 -14.32 18.68
N THR A 457 19.93 -15.39 18.66
CA THR A 457 19.74 -16.21 17.46
C THR A 457 18.93 -15.50 16.37
N THR A 458 17.91 -14.72 16.76
CA THR A 458 16.96 -14.10 15.82
C THR A 458 17.46 -12.77 15.27
N LEU A 459 17.96 -11.90 16.15
CA LEU A 459 18.33 -10.51 15.83
C LEU A 459 19.85 -10.31 15.78
N GLY A 460 20.62 -11.26 16.31
CA GLY A 460 22.06 -11.12 16.52
C GLY A 460 22.41 -10.49 17.87
N ALA A 461 23.63 -10.77 18.34
CA ALA A 461 24.12 -10.35 19.65
C ALA A 461 24.33 -8.82 19.78
N GLY A 462 24.57 -8.15 18.65
CA GLY A 462 24.82 -6.70 18.56
C GLY A 462 23.57 -5.85 18.32
N HIS A 463 22.39 -6.46 18.15
CA HIS A 463 21.15 -5.70 17.93
C HIS A 463 20.76 -4.92 19.20
N PRO A 464 20.28 -3.66 19.09
CA PRO A 464 19.91 -2.82 20.24
C PRO A 464 18.98 -3.53 21.24
N HIS A 465 17.89 -4.12 20.75
CA HIS A 465 16.99 -4.93 21.58
C HIS A 465 17.68 -6.10 22.31
N THR A 466 18.64 -6.78 21.68
CA THR A 466 19.40 -7.85 22.35
C THR A 466 20.25 -7.27 23.49
N ALA A 467 20.86 -6.10 23.27
CA ALA A 467 21.62 -5.39 24.30
C ALA A 467 20.72 -4.96 25.48
N GLU A 468 19.55 -4.38 25.22
CA GLU A 468 18.58 -3.98 26.25
C GLU A 468 18.17 -5.15 27.16
N THR A 469 17.95 -6.34 26.58
CA THR A 469 17.64 -7.55 27.36
C THR A 469 18.80 -7.97 28.25
N ARG A 470 20.02 -7.90 27.73
CA ARG A 470 21.24 -8.23 28.48
C ARG A 470 21.49 -7.24 29.62
N GLU A 471 21.32 -5.95 29.36
CA GLU A 471 21.45 -4.89 30.35
C GLU A 471 20.40 -5.02 31.46
N LEU A 472 19.14 -5.29 31.08
CA LEU A 472 18.08 -5.52 32.06
C LEU A 472 18.39 -6.74 32.93
N LEU A 473 18.82 -7.84 32.34
CA LEU A 473 19.22 -9.04 33.07
C LEU A 473 20.39 -8.76 34.02
N ALA A 474 21.43 -8.07 33.56
CA ALA A 474 22.58 -7.70 34.38
C ALA A 474 22.24 -6.74 35.53
N ARG A 475 21.18 -5.94 35.39
CA ARG A 475 20.69 -5.03 36.46
C ARG A 475 19.88 -5.77 37.54
N LEU A 476 19.29 -6.91 37.20
CA LEU A 476 18.42 -7.69 38.10
C LEU A 476 19.12 -8.88 38.77
N ALA A 477 20.27 -9.31 38.23
CA ALA A 477 21.18 -10.29 38.82
C ALA A 477 22.11 -9.63 39.83
#